data_AF-A0A369JWG3-F1
#
_entry.id   AF-A0A369JWG3-F1
#
_cell.length_a   1.000
_cell.length_b   1.000
_cell.length_c   1.000
_cell.angle_alpha   90.00
_cell.angle_beta   90.00
_cell.angle_gamma   90.00
#
_symmetry.space_group_name_H-M   'P 1'
#
loop_
_entity.id
_entity.type
_entity.pdbx_description
1 polymer ?
#
loop_
_entity_poly.entity_id
_entity_poly.type
_entity_poly.pdbx_seq_one_letter_code
_entity_poly.pdbx_strand_id
1 'polypeptide(L)'
;METSFAITGKGYVIVAADTTSARSIIKMKIDEDKIKALSPHLLMAYSGEPGDTVQFAEYVERNIRLYQIRNLYPLRPSAAASWIRRSLAESLRSRKPYSVNLLLGGYDTATHSPHLYWIDYLGTMTEVPFGAHGYGSFFALSLLDRYHDPEASLEEGLATLKRCIDEVSKRLVVSPGNYKVKVVDKDGTREVELQGLSALGPVCLGDLSYLDKVKYHISVKVNSVIQFNLAETFNFRAKSKASVADSSVWIAQRCQISSFIPLLSDFSFNTRVKTVMGGPNLEVFKFSLYLFIPIAALVHFGDPDWYRKHVVPYREMLFPPLERTNQDIPTSQGGVRDELNRIRAERLAKKAAREAEEGK
;
A
#
# COMPACT_ATOMS: atom_id res chain seq x y z
N MET A 1 -11.50 11.69 -4.95
CA MET A 1 -10.76 10.46 -4.55
C MET A 1 -11.01 9.46 -5.63
N GLU A 2 -9.97 9.13 -6.38
CA GLU A 2 -10.10 8.45 -7.67
C GLU A 2 -9.76 6.97 -7.54
N THR A 3 -10.09 6.17 -8.54
CA THR A 3 -9.79 4.73 -8.55
C THR A 3 -9.56 4.27 -9.98
N SER A 4 -8.38 3.71 -10.21
CA SER A 4 -8.04 3.08 -11.49
C SER A 4 -7.43 1.70 -11.26
N PHE A 5 -7.70 0.82 -12.22
CA PHE A 5 -7.26 -0.57 -12.26
C PHE A 5 -6.64 -0.84 -13.63
N ALA A 6 -5.65 -1.71 -13.69
CA ALA A 6 -5.16 -2.26 -14.93
C ALA A 6 -4.74 -3.71 -14.72
N ILE A 7 -5.00 -4.55 -15.71
CA ILE A 7 -4.65 -5.98 -15.71
C ILE A 7 -4.11 -6.36 -17.08
N THR A 8 -3.03 -7.14 -17.11
CA THR A 8 -2.58 -7.86 -18.30
C THR A 8 -3.37 -9.16 -18.43
N GLY A 9 -3.43 -9.69 -19.64
CA GLY A 9 -3.87 -11.05 -19.92
C GLY A 9 -3.31 -11.49 -21.27
N LYS A 10 -3.88 -12.54 -21.88
CA LYS A 10 -3.30 -13.17 -23.07
C LYS A 10 -3.29 -12.26 -24.30
N GLY A 11 -2.19 -11.54 -24.50
CA GLY A 11 -2.00 -10.61 -25.62
C GLY A 11 -2.75 -9.28 -25.49
N TYR A 12 -3.27 -8.93 -24.31
CA TYR A 12 -3.99 -7.68 -24.09
C TYR A 12 -3.66 -7.01 -22.74
N VAL A 13 -3.96 -5.72 -22.64
CA VAL A 13 -4.03 -4.97 -21.37
C VAL A 13 -5.40 -4.30 -21.26
N ILE A 14 -6.11 -4.55 -20.16
CA ILE A 14 -7.33 -3.82 -19.81
C ILE A 14 -6.93 -2.71 -18.83
N VAL A 15 -7.40 -1.48 -19.10
CA VAL A 15 -7.25 -0.32 -18.21
C VAL A 15 -8.65 0.21 -17.90
N ALA A 16 -8.94 0.41 -16.62
CA ALA A 16 -10.22 0.90 -16.12
C ALA A 16 -10.01 2.08 -15.18
N ALA A 17 -10.87 3.09 -15.27
CA ALA A 17 -10.83 4.25 -14.38
C ALA A 17 -12.23 4.72 -14.04
N ASP A 18 -12.37 5.26 -12.83
CA ASP A 18 -13.61 5.87 -12.38
C ASP A 18 -13.94 7.13 -13.17
N THR A 19 -15.23 7.39 -13.40
CA THR A 19 -15.68 8.56 -14.18
C THR A 19 -16.13 9.74 -13.30
N THR A 20 -15.96 9.64 -11.99
CA THR A 20 -16.49 10.62 -11.03
C THR A 20 -15.47 11.72 -10.78
N SER A 21 -15.82 12.94 -11.18
CA SER A 21 -15.11 14.15 -10.79
C SER A 21 -15.79 14.74 -9.55
N ALA A 22 -15.11 14.74 -8.41
CA ALA A 22 -15.65 15.23 -7.14
C ALA A 22 -14.68 16.22 -6.49
N ARG A 23 -15.22 17.33 -5.99
CA ARG A 23 -14.46 18.38 -5.28
C ARG A 23 -15.07 18.57 -3.90
N SER A 24 -14.30 18.26 -2.86
CA SER A 24 -14.83 18.14 -1.49
C SER A 24 -16.04 17.18 -1.47
N ILE A 25 -17.15 17.58 -0.86
CA ILE A 25 -18.39 16.80 -0.76
C ILE A 25 -19.24 16.78 -2.04
N ILE A 26 -18.91 17.57 -3.07
CA ILE A 26 -19.75 17.76 -4.26
C ILE A 26 -19.22 16.92 -5.44
N LYS A 27 -20.09 16.10 -6.04
CA LYS A 27 -19.82 15.46 -7.34
C LYS A 27 -20.09 16.49 -8.44
N MET A 28 -19.03 16.93 -9.11
CA MET A 28 -19.06 17.93 -10.18
C MET A 28 -19.41 17.32 -11.55
N LYS A 29 -18.93 16.09 -11.81
CA LYS A 29 -19.11 15.37 -13.08
C LYS A 29 -19.17 13.86 -12.83
N ILE A 30 -19.92 13.12 -13.65
CA ILE A 30 -20.11 11.65 -13.53
C ILE A 30 -19.63 10.91 -14.80
N ASP A 31 -19.27 11.64 -15.85
CA ASP A 31 -18.83 11.18 -17.17
C ASP A 31 -17.42 11.71 -17.53
N GLU A 32 -16.53 11.88 -16.54
CA GLU A 32 -15.13 12.21 -16.83
C GLU A 32 -14.38 11.00 -17.39
N ASP A 33 -13.56 11.20 -18.43
CA ASP A 33 -12.68 10.17 -18.98
C ASP A 33 -11.26 10.40 -18.46
N LYS A 34 -10.78 9.47 -17.62
CA LYS A 34 -9.46 9.52 -16.99
C LYS A 34 -8.45 8.61 -17.69
N ILE A 35 -8.74 8.14 -18.90
CA ILE A 35 -7.88 7.28 -19.71
C ILE A 35 -7.61 7.92 -21.07
N LYS A 36 -6.39 8.39 -21.29
CA LYS A 36 -5.94 8.94 -22.59
C LYS A 36 -5.22 7.88 -23.42
N ALA A 37 -5.48 7.90 -24.73
CA ALA A 37 -4.73 7.13 -25.71
C ALA A 37 -3.52 7.95 -26.18
N LEU A 38 -2.33 7.45 -25.92
CA LEU A 38 -1.07 8.12 -26.22
C LEU A 38 -0.57 7.77 -27.64
N SER A 39 -0.85 6.55 -28.08
CA SER A 39 -0.48 5.98 -29.38
C SER A 39 -1.42 4.80 -29.69
N PRO A 40 -1.52 4.28 -30.93
CA PRO A 40 -2.49 3.23 -31.30
C PRO A 40 -2.45 1.93 -30.48
N HIS A 41 -1.33 1.65 -29.79
CA HIS A 41 -1.16 0.49 -28.89
C HIS A 41 -0.68 0.92 -27.49
N LEU A 42 -1.04 2.13 -27.02
CA LEU A 42 -0.61 2.66 -25.72
C LEU A 42 -1.68 3.53 -25.05
N LEU A 43 -2.16 3.10 -23.89
CA LEU A 43 -3.10 3.80 -23.01
C LEU A 43 -2.44 4.23 -21.70
N MET A 44 -2.92 5.33 -21.15
CA MET A 44 -2.55 5.82 -19.83
C MET A 44 -3.79 6.24 -19.06
N ALA A 45 -4.06 5.55 -17.95
CA ALA A 45 -4.93 6.08 -16.90
C ALA A 45 -4.11 6.98 -15.98
N TYR A 46 -4.73 8.07 -15.53
CA TYR A 46 -4.13 9.03 -14.60
C TYR A 46 -5.06 9.28 -13.41
N SER A 47 -4.46 9.51 -12.24
CA SER A 47 -5.19 9.86 -11.01
C SER A 47 -4.32 10.71 -10.08
N GLY A 48 -4.92 11.59 -9.26
CA GLY A 48 -4.16 12.47 -8.37
C GLY A 48 -4.81 13.82 -8.10
N GLU A 49 -4.01 14.88 -8.03
CA GLU A 49 -4.50 16.24 -7.77
C GLU A 49 -5.20 16.82 -9.02
N PRO A 50 -6.46 17.29 -8.90
CA PRO A 50 -7.19 17.87 -10.02
C PRO A 50 -6.45 19.04 -10.69
N GLY A 51 -6.42 19.03 -12.02
CA GLY A 51 -5.70 20.00 -12.84
C GLY A 51 -4.25 19.59 -13.12
N ASP A 52 -3.49 19.15 -12.13
CA ASP A 52 -2.14 18.60 -12.35
C ASP A 52 -2.22 17.28 -13.14
N THR A 53 -3.20 16.42 -12.85
CA THR A 53 -3.51 15.20 -13.61
C THR A 53 -3.75 15.47 -15.08
N VAL A 54 -4.67 16.38 -15.41
CA VAL A 54 -5.06 16.71 -16.78
C VAL A 54 -3.89 17.35 -17.53
N GLN A 55 -3.21 18.33 -16.93
CA GLN A 55 -2.07 19.01 -17.55
C GLN A 55 -0.91 18.05 -17.84
N PHE A 56 -0.55 17.18 -16.88
CA PHE A 56 0.51 16.20 -17.10
C PHE A 56 0.11 15.16 -18.15
N ALA A 57 -1.15 14.69 -18.12
CA ALA A 57 -1.62 13.69 -19.07
C ALA A 57 -1.63 14.21 -20.51
N GLU A 58 -2.07 15.45 -20.74
CA GLU A 58 -2.00 16.10 -22.06
C GLU A 58 -0.56 16.43 -22.48
N TYR A 59 0.31 16.81 -21.55
CA TYR A 59 1.74 17.01 -21.82
C TYR A 59 2.39 15.72 -22.34
N VAL A 60 2.12 14.58 -21.68
CA VAL A 60 2.62 13.27 -22.09
C VAL A 60 2.06 12.86 -23.47
N GLU A 61 0.75 12.99 -23.67
CA GLU A 61 0.06 12.71 -24.95
C GLU A 61 0.68 13.49 -26.11
N ARG A 62 0.82 14.82 -25.96
CA ARG A 62 1.34 15.69 -27.02
C ARG A 62 2.80 15.37 -27.37
N ASN A 63 3.63 15.06 -26.37
CA ASN A 63 5.05 14.72 -26.61
C ASN A 63 5.23 13.34 -27.28
N ILE A 64 4.48 12.31 -26.85
CA ILE A 64 4.54 10.98 -27.48
C ILE A 64 4.00 11.03 -28.91
N ARG A 65 2.92 11.78 -29.15
CA ARG A 65 2.37 11.97 -30.50
C ARG A 65 3.31 12.77 -31.40
N LEU A 66 3.99 13.80 -30.87
CA LEU A 66 5.05 14.53 -31.58
C LEU A 66 6.24 13.62 -31.93
N TYR A 67 6.65 12.74 -31.01
CA TYR A 67 7.69 11.74 -31.29
C TYR A 67 7.29 10.81 -32.44
N GLN A 68 6.05 10.31 -32.43
CA GLN A 68 5.53 9.44 -33.49
C GLN A 68 5.51 10.15 -34.86
N ILE A 69 5.10 11.42 -34.91
CA ILE A 69 5.12 12.23 -36.14
C ILE A 69 6.56 12.46 -36.64
N ARG A 70 7.50 12.73 -35.74
CA ARG A 70 8.91 13.02 -36.10
C ARG A 70 9.66 11.79 -36.61
N ASN A 71 9.42 10.62 -36.02
CA ASN A 71 10.18 9.41 -36.31
C ASN A 71 9.43 8.41 -37.23
N LEU A 72 8.16 8.68 -37.55
CA LEU A 72 7.27 7.84 -38.36
C LEU A 72 6.93 6.45 -37.78
N TYR A 73 7.30 6.16 -36.53
CA TYR A 73 6.92 4.96 -35.79
C TYR A 73 6.44 5.28 -34.36
N PRO A 74 5.50 4.49 -33.79
CA PRO A 74 5.04 4.67 -32.42
C PRO A 74 6.12 4.28 -31.39
N LEU A 75 6.15 4.97 -30.25
CA LEU A 75 7.08 4.68 -29.18
C LEU A 75 6.68 3.40 -28.43
N ARG A 76 7.62 2.47 -28.20
CA ARG A 76 7.37 1.22 -27.45
C ARG A 76 6.92 1.50 -26.00
N PRO A 77 6.07 0.65 -25.40
CA PRO A 77 5.56 0.86 -24.04
C PRO A 77 6.66 1.07 -22.98
N SER A 78 7.73 0.26 -23.01
CA SER A 78 8.87 0.36 -22.10
C SER A 78 9.65 1.68 -22.22
N ALA A 79 9.83 2.18 -23.45
CA ALA A 79 10.48 3.45 -23.73
C ALA A 79 9.60 4.64 -23.31
N ALA A 80 8.29 4.55 -23.55
CA ALA A 80 7.31 5.53 -23.08
C ALA A 80 7.28 5.60 -21.55
N ALA A 81 7.20 4.46 -20.85
CA ALA A 81 7.25 4.37 -19.40
C ALA A 81 8.51 5.04 -18.84
N SER A 82 9.67 4.70 -19.40
CA SER A 82 10.97 5.24 -19.00
C SER A 82 11.09 6.76 -19.21
N TRP A 83 10.47 7.30 -20.26
CA TRP A 83 10.41 8.74 -20.51
C TRP A 83 9.45 9.44 -19.53
N ILE A 84 8.22 8.95 -19.37
CA ILE A 84 7.22 9.48 -18.43
C ILE A 84 7.76 9.52 -17.00
N ARG A 85 8.36 8.42 -16.55
CA ARG A 85 9.01 8.30 -15.24
C ARG A 85 10.10 9.35 -15.04
N ARG A 86 10.90 9.65 -16.06
CA ARG A 86 11.92 10.70 -16.01
C ARG A 86 11.27 12.09 -15.89
N SER A 87 10.23 12.38 -16.68
CA SER A 87 9.49 13.65 -16.57
C SER A 87 8.89 13.87 -15.17
N LEU A 88 8.40 12.81 -14.51
CA LEU A 88 7.96 12.88 -13.11
C LEU A 88 9.13 13.10 -12.15
N ALA A 89 10.23 12.37 -12.29
CA ALA A 89 11.41 12.51 -11.43
C ALA A 89 12.12 13.88 -11.57
N GLU A 90 12.01 14.53 -12.72
CA GLU A 90 12.41 15.93 -12.97
C GLU A 90 11.42 16.91 -12.32
N SER A 91 10.11 16.69 -12.48
CA SER A 91 9.06 17.48 -11.82
C SER A 91 9.14 17.43 -10.28
N LEU A 92 9.45 16.26 -9.70
CA LEU A 92 9.55 16.05 -8.26
C LEU A 92 10.55 16.99 -7.56
N ARG A 93 11.63 17.38 -8.26
CA ARG A 93 12.66 18.31 -7.76
C ARG A 93 12.44 19.77 -8.20
N SER A 94 11.33 20.05 -8.89
CA SER A 94 10.98 21.40 -9.33
C SER A 94 10.28 22.20 -8.21
N ARG A 95 10.03 23.50 -8.45
CA ARG A 95 9.32 24.37 -7.50
C ARG A 95 7.86 23.96 -7.25
N LYS A 96 7.21 23.29 -8.21
CA LYS A 96 5.85 22.75 -8.07
C LYS A 96 5.79 21.35 -8.70
N PRO A 97 5.98 20.28 -7.91
CA PRO A 97 5.89 18.92 -8.44
C PRO A 97 4.47 18.54 -8.82
N TYR A 98 4.30 17.75 -9.87
CA TYR A 98 3.02 17.17 -10.25
C TYR A 98 2.64 16.03 -9.31
N SER A 99 1.45 16.11 -8.69
CA SER A 99 0.90 15.04 -7.84
C SER A 99 0.01 14.10 -8.68
N VAL A 100 0.63 13.21 -9.46
CA VAL A 100 -0.06 12.34 -10.43
C VAL A 100 0.46 10.90 -10.39
N ASN A 101 -0.45 9.93 -10.34
CA ASN A 101 -0.20 8.51 -10.40
C ASN A 101 -0.75 7.95 -11.72
N LEU A 102 -0.01 7.04 -12.36
CA LEU A 102 -0.29 6.59 -13.72
C LEU A 102 -0.28 5.06 -13.81
N LEU A 103 -1.26 4.49 -14.52
CA LEU A 103 -1.20 3.11 -15.03
C LEU A 103 -1.02 3.21 -16.54
N LEU A 104 0.15 2.78 -17.04
CA LEU A 104 0.50 2.82 -18.45
C LEU A 104 0.43 1.41 -19.02
N GLY A 105 -0.62 1.11 -19.79
CA GLY A 105 -0.84 -0.18 -20.43
C GLY A 105 -0.59 -0.08 -21.93
N GLY A 106 0.20 -0.99 -22.48
CA GLY A 106 0.48 -1.01 -23.92
C GLY A 106 0.75 -2.41 -24.46
N TYR A 107 0.65 -2.56 -25.77
CA TYR A 107 1.00 -3.78 -26.49
C TYR A 107 2.23 -3.48 -27.35
N ASP A 108 3.34 -4.20 -27.13
CA ASP A 108 4.54 -4.03 -27.95
C ASP A 108 4.42 -4.90 -29.21
N THR A 109 4.30 -4.24 -30.36
CA THR A 109 4.14 -4.89 -31.66
C THR A 109 5.41 -5.60 -32.15
N ALA A 110 6.57 -5.35 -31.54
CA ALA A 110 7.83 -6.00 -31.91
C ALA A 110 8.10 -7.29 -31.12
N THR A 111 7.65 -7.37 -29.87
CA THR A 111 7.77 -8.58 -29.02
C THR A 111 6.46 -9.37 -28.89
N HIS A 112 5.36 -8.83 -29.43
CA HIS A 112 4.00 -9.37 -29.35
C HIS A 112 3.45 -9.56 -27.92
N SER A 113 4.03 -8.83 -26.96
CA SER A 113 3.73 -8.95 -25.53
C SER A 113 2.96 -7.72 -24.99
N PRO A 114 1.94 -7.94 -24.15
CA PRO A 114 1.31 -6.87 -23.38
C PRO A 114 2.21 -6.47 -22.20
N HIS A 115 2.37 -5.17 -21.97
CA HIS A 115 3.15 -4.62 -20.87
C HIS A 115 2.32 -3.60 -20.09
N LEU A 116 2.40 -3.67 -18.76
CA LEU A 116 1.73 -2.76 -17.85
C LEU A 116 2.74 -2.19 -16.84
N TYR A 117 2.85 -0.87 -16.81
CA TYR A 117 3.72 -0.14 -15.89
C TYR A 117 2.89 0.61 -14.86
N TRP A 118 3.15 0.32 -13.59
CA TRP A 118 2.67 1.07 -12.44
C TRP A 118 3.67 2.19 -12.15
N ILE A 119 3.21 3.45 -12.17
CA ILE A 119 4.04 4.63 -11.97
C ILE A 119 3.40 5.52 -10.90
N ASP A 120 4.15 5.87 -9.86
CA ASP A 120 3.69 6.77 -8.80
C ASP A 120 4.09 8.24 -9.05
N TYR A 121 3.53 9.13 -8.24
CA TYR A 121 3.86 10.56 -8.23
C TYR A 121 5.31 10.89 -7.80
N LEU A 122 6.07 9.92 -7.32
CA LEU A 122 7.49 10.06 -6.98
C LEU A 122 8.40 9.70 -8.17
N GLY A 123 7.85 9.18 -9.28
CA GLY A 123 8.63 8.69 -10.41
C GLY A 123 9.27 7.31 -10.15
N THR A 124 8.71 6.54 -9.21
CA THR A 124 8.91 5.09 -9.14
C THR A 124 8.17 4.45 -10.30
N MET A 125 8.76 3.43 -10.93
CA MET A 125 8.15 2.68 -12.04
C MET A 125 8.47 1.20 -11.87
N THR A 126 7.44 0.37 -11.92
CA THR A 126 7.56 -1.09 -11.88
C THR A 126 6.66 -1.68 -12.96
N GLU A 127 7.18 -2.68 -13.67
CA GLU A 127 6.36 -3.50 -14.57
C GLU A 127 5.60 -4.55 -13.75
N VAL A 128 4.29 -4.64 -13.93
CA VAL A 128 3.40 -5.46 -13.08
C VAL A 128 2.36 -6.21 -13.91
N PRO A 129 1.94 -7.43 -13.52
CA PRO A 129 0.85 -8.14 -14.19
C PRO A 129 -0.51 -7.47 -13.96
N PHE A 130 -0.67 -6.80 -12.83
CA PHE A 130 -1.83 -5.99 -12.50
C PHE A 130 -1.42 -4.83 -11.61
N GLY A 131 -2.16 -3.73 -11.69
CA GLY A 131 -1.89 -2.52 -10.94
C GLY A 131 -3.18 -1.79 -10.57
N ALA A 132 -3.15 -1.06 -9.46
CA ALA A 132 -4.24 -0.22 -9.03
C ALA A 132 -3.70 1.07 -8.40
N HIS A 133 -4.43 2.17 -8.57
CA HIS A 133 -4.14 3.45 -7.91
C HIS A 133 -5.40 4.00 -7.22
N GLY A 134 -5.17 4.85 -6.21
CA GLY A 134 -6.23 5.40 -5.36
C GLY A 134 -6.77 4.38 -4.35
N TYR A 135 -7.82 4.74 -3.60
CA TYR A 135 -8.25 3.95 -2.45
C TYR A 135 -8.97 2.65 -2.80
N GLY A 136 -9.47 2.50 -4.05
CA GLY A 136 -9.97 1.21 -4.53
C GLY A 136 -8.90 0.11 -4.59
N SER A 137 -7.61 0.46 -4.66
CA SER A 137 -6.49 -0.49 -4.65
C SER A 137 -6.48 -1.40 -3.41
N PHE A 138 -6.78 -0.85 -2.21
CA PHE A 138 -6.82 -1.61 -0.96
C PHE A 138 -7.81 -2.77 -0.96
N PHE A 139 -8.86 -2.69 -1.79
CA PHE A 139 -9.84 -3.76 -1.96
C PHE A 139 -9.53 -4.64 -3.17
N ALA A 140 -9.17 -4.03 -4.30
CA ALA A 140 -8.93 -4.71 -5.56
C ALA A 140 -7.68 -5.60 -5.57
N LEU A 141 -6.57 -5.17 -4.96
CA LEU A 141 -5.30 -5.93 -5.03
C LEU A 141 -5.46 -7.36 -4.50
N SER A 142 -6.13 -7.54 -3.36
CA SER A 142 -6.40 -8.87 -2.77
C SER A 142 -7.29 -9.80 -3.63
N LEU A 143 -8.07 -9.23 -4.55
CA LEU A 143 -8.90 -9.97 -5.51
C LEU A 143 -8.10 -10.32 -6.76
N LEU A 144 -7.25 -9.38 -7.21
CA LEU A 144 -6.33 -9.58 -8.31
C LEU A 144 -5.32 -10.68 -7.96
N ASP A 145 -4.71 -10.65 -6.77
CA ASP A 145 -3.82 -11.72 -6.25
C ASP A 145 -4.44 -13.13 -6.30
N ARG A 146 -5.78 -13.24 -6.27
CA ARG A 146 -6.52 -14.51 -6.22
C ARG A 146 -7.13 -14.95 -7.55
N TYR A 147 -7.53 -14.00 -8.40
CA TYR A 147 -8.32 -14.27 -9.61
C TYR A 147 -7.63 -13.80 -10.91
N HIS A 148 -6.50 -13.11 -10.83
CA HIS A 148 -5.69 -12.79 -12.01
C HIS A 148 -4.99 -14.05 -12.52
N ASP A 149 -5.08 -14.25 -13.84
CA ASP A 149 -4.28 -15.23 -14.58
C ASP A 149 -3.67 -14.51 -15.80
N PRO A 150 -2.33 -14.49 -15.96
CA PRO A 150 -1.68 -13.90 -17.13
C PRO A 150 -2.12 -14.48 -18.48
N GLU A 151 -2.56 -15.74 -18.53
CA GLU A 151 -3.00 -16.42 -19.76
C GLU A 151 -4.52 -16.38 -19.96
N ALA A 152 -5.26 -15.64 -19.12
CA ALA A 152 -6.71 -15.48 -19.21
C ALA A 152 -7.17 -14.91 -20.56
N SER A 153 -8.39 -15.30 -20.95
CA SER A 153 -9.11 -14.68 -22.06
C SER A 153 -9.69 -13.31 -21.66
N LEU A 154 -9.97 -12.47 -22.67
CA LEU A 154 -10.48 -11.11 -22.45
C LEU A 154 -11.76 -11.08 -21.58
N GLU A 155 -12.64 -12.05 -21.75
CA GLU A 155 -13.89 -12.16 -20.98
C GLU A 155 -13.63 -12.48 -19.51
N GLU A 156 -12.68 -13.36 -19.21
CA GLU A 156 -12.26 -13.71 -17.85
C GLU A 156 -11.54 -12.53 -17.16
N GLY A 157 -10.75 -11.77 -17.92
CA GLY A 157 -10.17 -10.51 -17.47
C GLY A 157 -11.23 -9.48 -17.09
N LEU A 158 -12.23 -9.26 -17.96
CA LEU A 158 -13.35 -8.35 -17.69
C LEU A 158 -14.22 -8.83 -16.52
N ALA A 159 -14.43 -10.14 -16.36
CA ALA A 159 -15.14 -10.71 -15.22
C ALA A 159 -14.38 -10.51 -13.90
N THR A 160 -13.05 -10.61 -13.92
CA THR A 160 -12.18 -10.34 -12.76
C THR A 160 -12.18 -8.86 -12.39
N LEU A 161 -12.12 -7.97 -13.38
CA LEU A 161 -12.27 -6.54 -13.19
C LEU A 161 -13.63 -6.18 -12.57
N LYS A 162 -14.72 -6.80 -13.05
CA LYS A 162 -16.08 -6.60 -12.51
C LYS A 162 -16.15 -6.95 -11.02
N ARG A 163 -15.55 -8.08 -10.59
CA ARG A 163 -15.46 -8.46 -9.17
C ARG A 163 -14.72 -7.42 -8.31
N CYS A 164 -13.68 -6.79 -8.86
CA CYS A 164 -12.94 -5.73 -8.18
C CYS A 164 -13.82 -4.48 -7.99
N ILE A 165 -14.53 -4.08 -9.05
CA ILE A 165 -15.49 -2.95 -9.03
C ILE A 165 -16.62 -3.22 -8.02
N ASP A 166 -17.16 -4.45 -7.98
CA ASP A 166 -18.22 -4.83 -7.05
C ASP A 166 -17.79 -4.71 -5.58
N GLU A 167 -16.59 -5.18 -5.22
CA GLU A 167 -16.11 -5.11 -3.83
C GLU A 167 -15.74 -3.68 -3.40
N VAL A 168 -15.22 -2.86 -4.33
CA VAL A 168 -15.02 -1.43 -4.10
C VAL A 168 -16.37 -0.75 -3.87
N SER A 169 -17.38 -1.06 -4.69
CA SER A 169 -18.73 -0.49 -4.57
C SER A 169 -19.44 -0.85 -3.27
N LYS A 170 -19.14 -2.02 -2.69
CA LYS A 170 -19.69 -2.46 -1.39
C LYS A 170 -18.99 -1.85 -0.17
N ARG A 171 -17.69 -1.57 -0.26
CA ARG A 171 -16.84 -1.28 0.90
C ARG A 171 -16.29 0.15 0.96
N LEU A 172 -16.11 0.81 -0.18
CA LEU A 172 -15.59 2.17 -0.24
C LEU A 172 -16.73 3.17 0.03
N VAL A 173 -16.64 3.90 1.14
CA VAL A 173 -17.65 4.89 1.56
C VAL A 173 -17.98 5.92 0.47
N VAL A 174 -16.96 6.35 -0.28
CA VAL A 174 -17.10 7.23 -1.44
C VAL A 174 -16.85 6.43 -2.71
N SER A 175 -17.71 5.44 -2.98
CA SER A 175 -17.62 4.70 -4.24
C SER A 175 -17.93 5.61 -5.43
N PRO A 176 -17.13 5.55 -6.51
CA PRO A 176 -17.58 6.05 -7.81
C PRO A 176 -18.75 5.20 -8.31
N GLY A 177 -19.59 5.80 -9.17
CA GLY A 177 -20.78 5.11 -9.72
C GLY A 177 -20.48 4.29 -10.98
N ASN A 178 -19.76 4.89 -11.92
CA ASN A 178 -19.45 4.30 -13.22
C ASN A 178 -17.93 4.20 -13.43
N TYR A 179 -17.52 3.27 -14.28
CA TYR A 179 -16.15 3.06 -14.71
C TYR A 179 -16.09 3.04 -16.24
N LYS A 180 -15.11 3.73 -16.82
CA LYS A 180 -14.72 3.59 -18.22
C LYS A 180 -13.65 2.51 -18.33
N VAL A 181 -13.79 1.61 -19.30
CA VAL A 181 -12.85 0.51 -19.53
C VAL A 181 -12.36 0.56 -20.98
N LYS A 182 -11.04 0.55 -21.16
CA LYS A 182 -10.39 0.54 -22.46
C LYS A 182 -9.39 -0.62 -22.52
N VAL A 183 -9.30 -1.24 -23.68
CA VAL A 183 -8.47 -2.43 -23.92
C VAL A 183 -7.45 -2.10 -24.99
N VAL A 184 -6.21 -2.57 -24.79
CA VAL A 184 -5.12 -2.53 -25.76
C VAL A 184 -4.77 -3.94 -26.19
N ASP A 185 -4.66 -4.17 -27.49
CA ASP A 185 -4.08 -5.39 -28.06
C ASP A 185 -3.36 -5.10 -29.39
N LYS A 186 -3.09 -6.15 -30.14
CA LYS A 186 -2.49 -6.13 -31.49
C LYS A 186 -3.27 -5.31 -32.52
N ASP A 187 -4.59 -5.17 -32.36
CA ASP A 187 -5.47 -4.52 -33.35
C ASP A 187 -5.67 -3.04 -32.98
N GLY A 188 -5.48 -2.68 -31.71
CA GLY A 188 -5.29 -1.30 -31.25
C GLY A 188 -5.91 -1.02 -29.87
N THR A 189 -6.24 0.24 -29.64
CA THR A 189 -7.02 0.67 -28.46
C THR A 189 -8.52 0.71 -28.77
N ARG A 190 -9.35 0.02 -27.97
CA ARG A 190 -10.82 0.12 -28.02
C ARG A 190 -11.41 0.46 -26.65
N GLU A 191 -12.58 1.09 -26.64
CA GLU A 191 -13.41 1.24 -25.44
C GLU A 191 -14.39 0.05 -25.36
N VAL A 192 -14.62 -0.47 -24.16
CA VAL A 192 -15.50 -1.62 -23.90
C VAL A 192 -16.46 -1.25 -22.79
N GLU A 193 -17.76 -1.34 -23.05
CA GLU A 193 -18.79 -1.16 -22.03
C GLU A 193 -18.95 -2.43 -21.20
N LEU A 194 -18.85 -2.30 -19.87
CA LEU A 194 -19.12 -3.41 -18.96
C LEU A 194 -20.62 -3.66 -18.86
N GLN A 195 -21.12 -4.69 -19.56
CA GLN A 195 -22.53 -5.07 -19.48
C GLN A 195 -22.92 -5.44 -18.03
N GLY A 196 -24.02 -4.84 -17.58
CA GLY A 196 -24.50 -4.94 -16.20
C GLY A 196 -23.86 -3.96 -15.21
N LEU A 197 -23.17 -2.90 -15.68
CA LEU A 197 -22.90 -1.68 -14.90
C LEU A 197 -23.88 -0.54 -15.28
N SER A 198 -25.13 -0.88 -15.59
CA SER A 198 -26.19 0.09 -15.86
C SER A 198 -26.61 0.80 -14.58
N ALA A 199 -25.95 1.93 -14.29
CA ALA A 199 -26.38 2.99 -13.38
C ALA A 199 -27.05 2.51 -12.07
N LEU A 200 -26.25 2.23 -11.05
CA LEU A 200 -26.70 2.43 -9.68
C LEU A 200 -26.87 3.94 -9.44
N GLY A 201 -28.05 4.45 -9.84
CA GLY A 201 -28.67 5.60 -9.21
C GLY A 201 -28.89 5.34 -7.72
N PRO A 202 -29.50 6.27 -6.96
CA PRO A 202 -29.73 6.07 -5.52
C PRO A 202 -30.46 4.74 -5.30
N VAL A 203 -29.77 3.78 -4.67
CA VAL A 203 -30.22 2.40 -4.59
C VAL A 203 -31.38 2.30 -3.62
N CYS A 204 -32.60 2.42 -4.14
CA CYS A 204 -33.77 1.85 -3.53
C CYS A 204 -33.51 0.35 -3.31
N LEU A 205 -33.73 -0.16 -2.10
CA LEU A 205 -33.57 -1.58 -1.78
C LEU A 205 -34.41 -2.42 -2.76
N GLY A 206 -33.78 -3.19 -3.64
CA GLY A 206 -34.49 -3.86 -4.74
C GLY A 206 -33.93 -5.22 -5.17
N ASP A 207 -32.61 -5.37 -5.37
CA ASP A 207 -32.05 -6.59 -5.98
C ASP A 207 -31.52 -7.59 -4.95
N LEU A 208 -32.40 -8.49 -4.52
CA LEU A 208 -32.15 -9.49 -3.47
C LEU A 208 -31.37 -10.74 -3.92
N SER A 209 -31.03 -10.87 -5.20
CA SER A 209 -30.53 -12.13 -5.80
C SER A 209 -29.06 -12.47 -5.50
N TYR A 210 -28.22 -11.48 -5.23
CA TYR A 210 -26.78 -11.70 -4.97
C TYR A 210 -26.43 -11.78 -3.46
N LEU A 211 -27.30 -11.25 -2.60
CA LEU A 211 -27.08 -11.23 -1.14
C LEU A 211 -27.25 -12.61 -0.49
N ASP A 212 -28.05 -13.50 -1.08
CA ASP A 212 -28.35 -14.80 -0.46
C ASP A 212 -27.17 -15.78 -0.46
N LYS A 213 -26.18 -15.64 -1.35
CA LYS A 213 -24.94 -16.44 -1.27
C LYS A 213 -23.92 -15.92 -0.26
N VAL A 214 -23.98 -14.65 0.13
CA VAL A 214 -23.03 -14.04 1.10
C VAL A 214 -23.60 -14.03 2.53
N LYS A 215 -24.94 -14.00 2.70
CA LYS A 215 -25.61 -14.12 4.01
C LYS A 215 -25.13 -15.31 4.84
N TYR A 216 -24.86 -16.46 4.22
CA TYR A 216 -24.47 -17.70 4.90
C TYR A 216 -23.12 -17.65 5.64
N HIS A 217 -22.29 -16.62 5.44
CA HIS A 217 -21.04 -16.46 6.20
C HIS A 217 -21.04 -15.29 7.20
N ILE A 218 -21.90 -14.30 7.02
CA ILE A 218 -21.94 -13.10 7.90
C ILE A 218 -23.02 -13.19 8.98
N SER A 219 -24.07 -14.00 8.78
CA SER A 219 -25.22 -14.11 9.71
C SER A 219 -24.93 -14.84 11.04
N VAL A 220 -23.71 -15.33 11.28
CA VAL A 220 -23.37 -16.15 12.46
C VAL A 220 -22.93 -15.31 13.68
N LYS A 221 -22.77 -13.99 13.55
CA LYS A 221 -22.10 -13.18 14.60
C LYS A 221 -22.83 -11.92 15.11
N VAL A 222 -24.16 -11.87 14.98
CA VAL A 222 -24.99 -10.77 15.53
C VAL A 222 -26.07 -11.26 16.51
N ASN A 223 -26.37 -12.57 16.59
CA ASN A 223 -27.39 -13.11 17.52
C ASN A 223 -26.86 -13.66 18.86
N SER A 224 -25.55 -13.67 19.10
CA SER A 224 -24.95 -14.29 20.30
C SER A 224 -25.01 -13.45 21.59
N VAL A 225 -25.84 -12.39 21.63
CA VAL A 225 -25.95 -11.47 22.78
C VAL A 225 -27.31 -11.56 23.49
N ILE A 226 -28.33 -12.24 22.90
CA ILE A 226 -29.72 -12.24 23.42
C ILE A 226 -30.28 -13.65 23.72
N GLN A 227 -29.61 -14.74 23.32
CA GLN A 227 -30.11 -16.13 23.53
C GLN A 227 -29.15 -17.09 24.26
N PHE A 228 -28.35 -16.59 25.23
CA PHE A 228 -27.49 -17.45 26.06
C PHE A 228 -27.87 -17.45 27.55
N ASN A 229 -29.18 -17.55 27.83
CA ASN A 229 -29.72 -17.62 29.18
C ASN A 229 -31.11 -18.29 29.22
N LEU A 230 -31.25 -19.53 28.68
CA LEU A 230 -32.40 -20.44 28.90
C LEU A 230 -32.27 -21.82 28.18
N ALA A 231 -31.09 -22.44 28.17
CA ALA A 231 -30.90 -23.85 27.78
C ALA A 231 -29.60 -24.43 28.38
N GLU A 232 -29.53 -25.75 28.50
CA GLU A 232 -28.34 -26.55 28.89
C GLU A 232 -27.90 -26.50 30.38
N THR A 233 -28.87 -26.58 31.29
CA THR A 233 -28.78 -27.61 32.34
C THR A 233 -29.40 -28.90 31.81
N PHE A 234 -28.74 -30.06 32.07
CA PHE A 234 -28.89 -31.36 31.37
C PHE A 234 -28.34 -31.32 29.93
N ASN A 235 -27.21 -31.97 29.58
CA ASN A 235 -27.00 -33.40 29.82
C ASN A 235 -25.52 -33.86 29.90
N PHE A 236 -25.37 -35.05 30.44
CA PHE A 236 -24.17 -35.74 30.91
C PHE A 236 -23.12 -36.16 29.85
N ARG A 237 -21.84 -36.14 30.26
CA ARG A 237 -20.84 -37.24 30.11
C ARG A 237 -19.96 -37.38 28.84
N ALA A 238 -18.78 -36.78 28.95
CA ALA A 238 -17.44 -37.39 28.77
C ALA A 238 -17.05 -38.17 27.49
N LYS A 239 -15.92 -37.75 26.88
CA LYS A 239 -14.70 -38.59 26.79
C LYS A 239 -13.43 -37.77 26.52
N SER A 240 -12.30 -38.31 26.96
CA SER A 240 -10.96 -37.72 26.89
C SER A 240 -10.12 -38.31 25.75
N LYS A 241 -9.09 -37.56 25.30
CA LYS A 241 -7.68 -37.99 25.22
C LYS A 241 -6.77 -36.84 24.72
N ALA A 242 -5.47 -36.97 24.96
CA ALA A 242 -4.46 -35.93 24.74
C ALA A 242 -3.21 -36.47 24.01
N SER A 243 -2.50 -35.58 23.30
CA SER A 243 -1.07 -35.64 22.91
C SER A 243 -0.73 -34.29 22.25
N VAL A 244 0.09 -33.38 22.80
CA VAL A 244 1.54 -33.40 23.10
C VAL A 244 2.44 -33.17 21.87
N ALA A 245 3.03 -31.95 21.81
CA ALA A 245 4.32 -31.54 21.19
C ALA A 245 4.52 -31.81 19.66
N ASP A 246 5.43 -31.20 18.89
CA ASP A 246 6.47 -30.16 19.08
C ASP A 246 6.78 -29.51 17.68
N SER A 247 7.67 -28.53 17.40
CA SER A 247 8.75 -27.85 18.15
C SER A 247 8.92 -26.34 17.78
N SER A 248 9.83 -25.70 18.49
CA SER A 248 10.50 -24.40 18.31
C SER A 248 11.24 -24.12 16.97
N VAL A 249 11.10 -22.88 16.45
CA VAL A 249 12.16 -22.17 15.68
C VAL A 249 12.23 -20.66 16.04
N TRP A 250 11.11 -20.00 16.38
CA TRP A 250 11.03 -18.54 16.53
C TRP A 250 11.23 -17.98 17.96
N ILE A 251 11.95 -18.70 18.84
CA ILE A 251 12.23 -18.27 20.22
C ILE A 251 13.73 -18.01 20.39
N ALA A 252 14.20 -16.87 19.87
CA ALA A 252 15.56 -16.37 20.12
C ALA A 252 15.64 -14.84 20.32
N GLN A 253 14.66 -14.06 19.84
CA GLN A 253 14.72 -12.60 19.83
C GLN A 253 13.75 -11.91 20.82
N ARG A 254 13.22 -12.67 21.80
CA ARG A 254 12.34 -12.14 22.87
C ARG A 254 12.92 -12.26 24.28
N CYS A 255 14.08 -12.91 24.43
CA CYS A 255 14.76 -13.13 25.71
C CYS A 255 15.70 -11.97 26.09
N GLN A 256 15.14 -10.78 26.32
CA GLN A 256 15.83 -9.73 27.09
C GLN A 256 14.90 -8.77 27.86
N ILE A 257 13.60 -9.11 27.97
CA ILE A 257 12.61 -8.38 28.79
C ILE A 257 11.83 -9.38 29.67
N SER A 258 12.53 -10.30 30.33
CA SER A 258 11.93 -11.32 31.20
C SER A 258 12.49 -11.35 32.63
N SER A 259 13.23 -10.31 33.04
CA SER A 259 13.91 -10.25 34.35
C SER A 259 13.06 -9.63 35.48
N PHE A 260 11.77 -9.38 35.25
CA PHE A 260 10.90 -8.63 36.18
C PHE A 260 9.58 -9.35 36.53
N ILE A 261 9.48 -10.65 36.28
CA ILE A 261 8.33 -11.48 36.70
C ILE A 261 8.81 -12.82 37.26
N PRO A 262 9.20 -12.86 38.55
CA PRO A 262 8.92 -14.05 39.35
C PRO A 262 8.52 -13.67 40.79
N LEU A 263 7.30 -13.15 41.00
CA LEU A 263 6.70 -13.05 42.34
C LEU A 263 5.15 -13.10 42.36
N LEU A 264 4.53 -13.72 41.36
CA LEU A 264 3.06 -13.80 41.21
C LEU A 264 2.53 -15.17 40.74
N SER A 265 3.36 -16.22 40.72
CA SER A 265 2.95 -17.57 40.30
C SER A 265 2.35 -18.44 41.41
N ASP A 266 2.63 -18.13 42.68
CA ASP A 266 2.40 -19.07 43.78
C ASP A 266 1.15 -18.75 44.64
N PHE A 267 0.36 -17.75 44.26
CA PHE A 267 -0.91 -17.44 44.92
C PHE A 267 -2.10 -18.17 44.26
N SER A 268 -2.10 -19.50 44.40
CA SER A 268 -3.26 -20.34 44.07
C SER A 268 -4.40 -20.06 45.06
N PHE A 269 -5.24 -19.06 44.76
CA PHE A 269 -6.36 -18.70 45.61
C PHE A 269 -7.48 -19.75 45.48
N ASN A 270 -7.56 -20.62 46.48
CA ASN A 270 -8.64 -21.59 46.69
C ASN A 270 -10.01 -20.91 46.49
N THR A 271 -10.78 -21.36 45.49
CA THR A 271 -12.05 -20.76 45.08
C THR A 271 -13.19 -21.09 46.07
N ARG A 272 -13.13 -20.47 47.24
CA ARG A 272 -14.26 -20.32 48.16
C ARG A 272 -14.35 -18.91 48.75
N VAL A 273 -14.19 -17.90 47.90
CA VAL A 273 -14.48 -16.50 48.23
C VAL A 273 -15.89 -16.16 47.76
N LYS A 274 -16.69 -15.56 48.65
CA LYS A 274 -18.07 -15.14 48.36
C LYS A 274 -18.10 -14.12 47.21
N THR A 275 -19.11 -14.22 46.35
CA THR A 275 -19.41 -13.27 45.28
C THR A 275 -19.88 -11.91 45.83
N VAL A 276 -18.95 -11.06 46.30
CA VAL A 276 -19.22 -9.64 46.60
C VAL A 276 -17.99 -8.78 46.26
N MET A 277 -17.90 -8.29 45.01
CA MET A 277 -17.23 -7.02 44.68
C MET A 277 -17.56 -6.53 43.26
N GLY A 278 -18.85 -6.55 42.90
CA GLY A 278 -19.38 -5.73 41.82
C GLY A 278 -19.87 -4.40 42.39
N GLY A 279 -19.37 -3.27 41.88
CA GLY A 279 -19.75 -1.93 42.35
C GLY A 279 -18.58 -0.92 42.37
N PRO A 280 -18.79 0.29 42.94
CA PRO A 280 -17.85 1.42 42.85
C PRO A 280 -16.42 1.11 43.29
N ASN A 281 -16.23 0.19 44.24
CA ASN A 281 -14.91 -0.20 44.74
C ASN A 281 -14.00 -0.81 43.64
N LEU A 282 -14.58 -1.48 42.62
CA LEU A 282 -13.81 -2.01 41.49
C LEU A 282 -13.37 -0.90 40.53
N GLU A 283 -14.16 0.18 40.42
CA GLU A 283 -13.80 1.37 39.64
C GLU A 283 -12.73 2.19 40.36
N VAL A 284 -12.82 2.33 41.68
CA VAL A 284 -11.77 2.96 42.51
C VAL A 284 -10.44 2.18 42.43
N PHE A 285 -10.48 0.84 42.40
CA PHE A 285 -9.29 0.02 42.20
C PHE A 285 -8.68 0.23 40.80
N LYS A 286 -9.50 0.19 39.74
CA LYS A 286 -9.04 0.48 38.36
C LYS A 286 -8.47 1.89 38.24
N PHE A 287 -9.16 2.89 38.78
CA PHE A 287 -8.72 4.29 38.78
C PHE A 287 -7.39 4.47 39.51
N SER A 288 -7.25 3.85 40.69
CA SER A 288 -5.97 3.80 41.41
C SER A 288 -4.86 3.18 40.56
N LEU A 289 -5.12 2.04 39.91
CA LEU A 289 -4.13 1.38 39.04
C LEU A 289 -3.71 2.27 37.86
N TYR A 290 -4.68 2.91 37.18
CA TYR A 290 -4.43 3.83 36.06
C TYR A 290 -3.77 5.15 36.46
N LEU A 291 -3.89 5.57 37.72
CA LEU A 291 -3.23 6.79 38.22
C LEU A 291 -1.82 6.49 38.76
N PHE A 292 -1.68 5.46 39.60
CA PHE A 292 -0.40 5.13 40.25
C PHE A 292 0.63 4.53 39.30
N ILE A 293 0.25 3.70 38.30
CA ILE A 293 1.25 3.13 37.38
C ILE A 293 1.94 4.21 36.54
N PRO A 294 1.24 5.16 35.88
CA PRO A 294 1.90 6.23 35.13
C PRO A 294 2.70 7.19 36.02
N ILE A 295 2.21 7.51 37.23
CA ILE A 295 2.95 8.37 38.17
C ILE A 295 4.23 7.66 38.65
N ALA A 296 4.16 6.38 39.02
CA ALA A 296 5.34 5.60 39.41
C ALA A 296 6.34 5.44 38.26
N ALA A 297 5.86 5.24 37.02
CA ALA A 297 6.71 5.21 35.84
C ALA A 297 7.38 6.58 35.59
N LEU A 298 6.65 7.69 35.72
CA LEU A 298 7.20 9.04 35.59
C LEU A 298 8.26 9.35 36.66
N VAL A 299 8.06 8.91 37.92
CA VAL A 299 9.06 9.06 38.98
C VAL A 299 10.28 8.18 38.72
N HIS A 300 10.10 6.93 38.27
CA HIS A 300 11.20 6.00 38.04
C HIS A 300 12.05 6.36 36.81
N PHE A 301 11.43 6.71 35.69
CA PHE A 301 12.13 7.09 34.45
C PHE A 301 12.52 8.57 34.39
N GLY A 302 11.87 9.42 35.20
CA GLY A 302 12.22 10.84 35.36
C GLY A 302 13.34 11.10 36.38
N ASP A 303 13.77 10.08 37.13
CA ASP A 303 14.92 10.18 38.03
C ASP A 303 16.22 10.48 37.25
N PRO A 304 16.89 11.62 37.51
CA PRO A 304 18.15 11.97 36.88
C PRO A 304 19.24 10.91 37.04
N ASP A 305 19.25 10.17 38.16
CA ASP A 305 20.26 9.14 38.43
C ASP A 305 20.00 7.86 37.63
N TRP A 306 18.71 7.49 37.45
CA TRP A 306 18.33 6.41 36.54
C TRP A 306 18.76 6.71 35.09
N TYR A 307 18.52 7.95 34.63
CA TYR A 307 18.90 8.39 33.28
C TYR A 307 20.43 8.36 33.07
N ARG A 308 21.20 8.90 34.03
CA ARG A 308 22.68 8.88 33.99
C ARG A 308 23.24 7.46 33.99
N LYS A 309 22.61 6.53 34.71
CA LYS A 309 23.06 5.13 34.79
C LYS A 309 22.71 4.28 33.57
N HIS A 310 21.52 4.46 33.00
CA HIS A 310 20.99 3.55 31.97
C HIS A 310 20.86 4.14 30.56
N VAL A 311 20.88 5.47 30.38
CA VAL A 311 20.70 6.11 29.07
C VAL A 311 21.99 6.76 28.57
N VAL A 312 22.72 7.46 29.43
CA VAL A 312 23.96 8.16 29.04
C VAL A 312 25.04 7.20 28.48
N PRO A 313 25.33 6.03 29.09
CA PRO A 313 26.33 5.11 28.54
C PRO A 313 25.95 4.52 27.17
N TYR A 314 24.65 4.34 26.92
CA TYR A 314 24.18 3.88 25.60
C TYR A 314 24.39 4.93 24.51
N ARG A 315 24.40 6.22 24.83
CA ARG A 315 24.73 7.29 23.86
C ARG A 315 26.14 7.11 23.29
N GLU A 316 27.10 6.69 24.12
CA GLU A 316 28.50 6.51 23.72
C GLU A 316 28.71 5.20 22.92
N MET A 317 27.81 4.22 23.06
CA MET A 317 27.82 2.99 22.27
C MET A 317 27.09 3.15 20.93
N LEU A 318 26.00 3.92 20.89
CA LEU A 318 25.13 4.04 19.71
C LEU A 318 25.64 5.05 18.68
N PHE A 319 26.36 6.09 19.13
CA PHE A 319 26.95 7.10 18.26
C PHE A 319 28.47 6.92 18.20
N PRO A 320 29.09 6.98 17.00
CA PRO A 320 30.55 6.92 16.89
C PRO A 320 31.21 8.08 17.68
N PRO A 321 32.38 7.85 18.31
CA PRO A 321 33.11 8.89 19.01
C PRO A 321 33.33 10.13 18.13
N LEU A 322 33.29 11.33 18.75
CA LEU A 322 33.34 12.61 18.03
C LEU A 322 34.64 12.79 17.21
N GLU A 323 35.72 12.10 17.59
CA GLU A 323 37.00 12.03 16.86
C GLU A 323 36.89 11.30 15.51
N ARG A 324 35.90 10.41 15.37
CA ARG A 324 35.69 9.56 14.19
C ARG A 324 34.62 10.12 13.24
N THR A 325 33.90 11.15 13.68
CA THR A 325 32.96 11.90 12.84
C THR A 325 33.63 13.18 12.33
N ASN A 326 33.35 13.55 11.08
CA ASN A 326 33.88 14.79 10.52
C ASN A 326 33.16 16.00 11.13
N GLN A 327 33.81 16.68 12.09
CA GLN A 327 33.25 17.85 12.78
C GLN A 327 33.24 19.09 11.87
N ASP A 328 34.30 19.28 11.08
CA ASP A 328 34.47 20.44 10.21
C ASP A 328 33.82 20.21 8.85
N ILE A 329 32.49 20.31 8.82
CA ILE A 329 31.71 20.31 7.58
C ILE A 329 31.85 21.69 6.92
N PRO A 330 32.42 21.81 5.71
CA PRO A 330 32.62 23.11 5.08
C PRO A 330 31.29 23.74 4.65
N THR A 331 30.84 24.77 5.39
CA THR A 331 29.61 25.52 5.08
C THR A 331 29.76 26.49 3.90
N SER A 332 31.00 26.79 3.49
CA SER A 332 31.30 27.71 2.39
C SER A 332 31.53 26.99 1.05
N GLN A 333 31.06 27.57 -0.05
CA GLN A 333 31.23 27.03 -1.41
C GLN A 333 32.70 26.78 -1.80
N GLY A 334 33.64 27.57 -1.25
CA GLY A 334 35.08 27.36 -1.43
C GLY A 334 35.54 26.08 -0.74
N GLY A 335 35.32 25.98 0.58
CA GLY A 335 35.73 24.81 1.37
C GLY A 335 35.16 23.49 0.85
N VAL A 336 33.93 23.48 0.32
CA VAL A 336 33.34 22.28 -0.32
C VAL A 336 34.14 21.83 -1.55
N ARG A 337 34.69 22.76 -2.35
CA ARG A 337 35.48 22.42 -3.55
C ARG A 337 36.86 21.90 -3.18
N ASP A 338 37.51 22.53 -2.20
CA ASP A 338 38.83 22.11 -1.73
C ASP A 338 38.76 20.73 -1.05
N GLU A 339 37.73 20.49 -0.26
CA GLU A 339 37.47 19.20 0.38
C GLU A 339 37.11 18.11 -0.66
N LEU A 340 36.35 18.43 -1.70
CA LEU A 340 36.10 17.51 -2.81
C LEU A 340 37.39 17.14 -3.57
N ASN A 341 38.31 18.10 -3.72
CA ASN A 341 39.62 17.87 -4.33
C ASN A 341 40.50 16.97 -3.43
N ARG A 342 40.48 17.18 -2.10
CA ARG A 342 41.14 16.29 -1.11
C ARG A 342 40.66 14.85 -1.24
N ILE A 343 39.34 14.63 -1.23
CA ILE A 343 38.72 13.30 -1.34
C ILE A 343 39.03 12.64 -2.70
N ARG A 344 39.09 13.41 -3.80
CA ARG A 344 39.49 12.90 -5.12
C ARG A 344 40.95 12.45 -5.13
N ALA A 345 41.85 13.24 -4.57
CA ALA A 345 43.27 12.90 -4.48
C ALA A 345 43.49 11.64 -3.63
N GLU A 346 42.83 11.53 -2.47
CA GLU A 346 42.90 10.34 -1.61
C GLU A 346 42.39 9.07 -2.30
N ARG A 347 41.28 9.17 -3.05
CA ARG A 347 40.75 8.05 -3.85
C ARG A 347 41.70 7.65 -4.98
N LEU A 348 42.34 8.61 -5.65
CA LEU A 348 43.33 8.34 -6.69
C LEU A 348 44.55 7.63 -6.10
N ALA A 349 45.06 8.09 -4.96
CA ALA A 349 46.17 7.47 -4.25
C ALA A 349 45.84 6.03 -3.79
N LYS A 350 44.64 5.80 -3.23
CA LYS A 350 44.17 4.46 -2.85
C LYS A 350 43.97 3.53 -4.05
N LYS A 351 43.57 4.05 -5.22
CA LYS A 351 43.50 3.28 -6.47
C LYS A 351 44.89 2.89 -6.96
N ALA A 352 45.83 3.84 -7.02
CA ALA A 352 47.21 3.58 -7.41
C ALA A 352 47.93 2.60 -6.46
N ALA A 353 47.65 2.67 -5.15
CA ALA A 353 48.17 1.70 -4.18
C ALA A 353 47.67 0.28 -4.46
N ARG A 354 46.36 0.10 -4.73
CA ARG A 354 45.80 -1.21 -5.13
C ARG A 354 46.38 -1.72 -6.44
N GLU A 355 46.51 -0.87 -7.45
CA GLU A 355 47.10 -1.23 -8.74
C GLU A 355 48.58 -1.64 -8.61
N ALA A 356 49.30 -1.10 -7.61
CA ALA A 356 50.67 -1.51 -7.28
C ALA A 356 50.76 -2.77 -6.40
N GLU A 357 49.70 -3.15 -5.70
CA GLU A 357 49.57 -4.42 -4.98
C GLU A 357 49.13 -5.57 -5.91
N GLU A 358 48.22 -5.30 -6.85
CA GLU A 358 47.76 -6.27 -7.88
C GLU A 358 48.80 -6.51 -9.00
N GLY A 359 49.82 -5.66 -9.08
CA GLY A 359 50.92 -5.73 -10.06
C GLY A 359 52.21 -6.42 -9.57
N LYS A 360 52.16 -7.12 -8.43
CA LYS A 360 53.27 -7.90 -7.83
C LYS A 360 52.91 -9.38 -7.70
#